data_AF-A0A3D0S4V0-F1
#
_entry.id   AF-A0A3D0S4V0-F1
#
_cell.length_a   1.000
_cell.length_b   1.000
_cell.length_c   1.000
_cell.angle_alpha   90.00
_cell.angle_beta   90.00
_cell.angle_gamma   90.00
#
_symmetry.space_group_name_H-M   'P 1'
#
loop_
_entity.id
_entity.type
_entity.pdbx_description
1 polymer ?
#
loop_
_entity_poly.entity_id
_entity_poly.type
_entity_poly.pdbx_seq_one_letter_code
_entity_poly.pdbx_strand_id
1 'polypeptide(L)'
;MHVTGAALYTDDLIGRHRDVLHAHPVPAPHAHARVTRLDVAAAYDVPGVVRVLTAADVPGVNDAGIKHDEPLFPSEVMYVGHAVCWVLGETLEAARRGAAAVEVDYDERPSLLTVEEAIAAESFQGARPTMTRGDAAAGLARAAYVFEGVTTMAGQEHFYLETHCALATVDEGGQVFVQSSTQHPTETQEIVAHVLGVPSHAVTVQCLRMGGGFGGKEMQPHGLAAVAALGSTLTGRPVRLRLSRQQDITMTGKRHGFHATWKVGFDNDGRFTALEATLTSDGGWSLDLSEPVLSRALCHIDNAYWIPDVLVHGRIAQTHKTSQTAFRGFGGPQGMLVIEDIIGRCAPALGLDPALVRRRNFYVEGQATPYGQVVRHPERLVAAWDQVTTSVGLSARRAEIDAFNAAHPHTKRGLAITPVK
;
A
#
# COMPACT_ATOMS: atom_id res chain seq x y z
N MET A 1 -26.23 -0.56 17.05
CA MET A 1 -25.10 0.19 17.64
C MET A 1 -24.47 1.18 16.66
N HIS A 2 -24.09 0.78 15.43
CA HIS A 2 -23.50 1.72 14.46
C HIS A 2 -24.44 2.88 14.08
N VAL A 3 -25.70 2.59 13.71
CA VAL A 3 -26.71 3.62 13.34
C VAL A 3 -26.99 4.61 14.48
N THR A 4 -26.89 4.15 15.73
CA THR A 4 -27.25 4.94 16.92
C THR A 4 -26.06 5.68 17.53
N GLY A 5 -24.85 5.54 16.99
CA GLY A 5 -23.63 6.09 17.59
C GLY A 5 -23.16 5.39 18.87
N ALA A 6 -23.76 4.24 19.23
CA ALA A 6 -23.40 3.51 20.45
C ALA A 6 -22.22 2.55 20.27
N ALA A 7 -21.78 2.32 19.02
CA ALA A 7 -20.59 1.54 18.74
C ALA A 7 -19.35 2.40 18.98
N LEU A 8 -18.56 2.07 20.00
CA LEU A 8 -17.32 2.78 20.33
C LEU A 8 -16.17 2.39 19.41
N TYR A 9 -15.39 3.35 18.95
CA TYR A 9 -14.12 3.15 18.26
C TYR A 9 -12.96 3.52 19.19
N THR A 10 -11.70 3.36 18.75
CA THR A 10 -10.54 3.55 19.64
C THR A 10 -10.53 4.93 20.27
N ASP A 11 -10.84 5.98 19.50
CA ASP A 11 -10.86 7.36 20.00
C ASP A 11 -12.01 7.63 20.97
N ASP A 12 -13.12 6.90 20.89
CA ASP A 12 -14.26 7.07 21.81
C ASP A 12 -13.95 6.55 23.22
N LEU A 13 -12.88 5.74 23.36
CA LEU A 13 -12.47 5.20 24.66
C LEU A 13 -11.80 6.24 25.56
N ILE A 14 -11.37 7.39 25.04
CA ILE A 14 -10.72 8.43 25.85
C ILE A 14 -11.57 8.88 27.03
N GLY A 15 -12.90 8.88 26.90
CA GLY A 15 -13.83 9.28 27.96
C GLY A 15 -13.82 8.35 29.18
N ARG A 16 -13.13 7.20 29.09
CA ARG A 16 -12.94 6.26 30.20
C ARG A 16 -11.69 6.57 31.03
N HIS A 17 -10.87 7.52 30.59
CA HIS A 17 -9.60 7.86 31.20
C HIS A 17 -9.58 9.32 31.64
N ARG A 18 -8.85 9.61 32.70
CA ARG A 18 -8.57 10.98 33.15
C ARG A 18 -7.19 11.40 32.66
N ASP A 19 -7.01 12.70 32.50
CA ASP A 19 -5.70 13.33 32.24
C ASP A 19 -4.94 12.77 31.02
N VAL A 20 -5.70 12.34 30.00
CA VAL A 20 -5.18 11.80 28.73
C VAL A 20 -4.35 12.84 28.01
N LEU A 21 -3.12 12.47 27.63
CA LEU A 21 -2.25 13.29 26.80
C LEU A 21 -2.51 13.05 25.31
N HIS A 22 -2.33 14.08 24.50
CA HIS A 22 -2.44 14.06 23.06
C HIS A 22 -1.05 14.09 22.42
N ALA A 23 -0.73 13.08 21.62
CA ALA A 23 0.49 13.05 20.82
C ALA A 23 0.28 13.76 19.48
N HIS A 24 1.21 14.66 19.12
CA HIS A 24 1.23 15.36 17.84
C HIS A 24 2.63 15.28 17.21
N PRO A 25 2.76 14.95 15.92
CA PRO A 25 4.07 14.84 15.27
C PRO A 25 4.70 16.21 15.02
N VAL A 26 6.03 16.27 14.93
CA VAL A 26 6.79 17.35 14.28
C VAL A 26 7.15 16.86 12.87
N PRO A 27 6.38 17.26 11.83
CA PRO A 27 6.57 16.75 10.48
C PRO A 27 7.74 17.47 9.79
N ALA A 28 8.61 16.71 9.13
CA ALA A 28 9.65 17.29 8.29
C ALA A 28 9.09 17.85 6.97
N PRO A 29 9.54 19.03 6.50
CA PRO A 29 9.05 19.63 5.26
C PRO A 29 9.77 19.13 3.99
N HIS A 30 10.77 18.26 4.12
CA HIS A 30 11.63 17.80 3.02
C HIS A 30 11.27 16.37 2.59
N ALA A 31 11.47 16.07 1.30
CA ALA A 31 11.36 14.69 0.81
C ALA A 31 12.57 13.84 1.19
N HIS A 32 13.77 14.43 1.25
CA HIS A 32 14.99 13.77 1.67
C HIS A 32 15.92 14.77 2.35
N ALA A 33 16.26 14.55 3.61
CA ALA A 33 17.19 15.42 4.33
C ALA A 33 17.77 14.72 5.56
N ARG A 34 19.02 15.03 5.90
CA ARG A 34 19.59 14.63 7.18
C ARG A 34 19.18 15.63 8.26
N VAL A 35 18.76 15.15 9.44
CA VAL A 35 18.52 16.00 10.61
C VAL A 35 19.87 16.34 11.23
N THR A 36 20.21 17.63 11.27
CA THR A 36 21.51 18.11 11.80
C THR A 36 21.41 18.64 13.22
N ARG A 37 20.26 19.20 13.58
CA ARG A 37 19.92 19.63 14.95
C ARG A 37 18.43 19.45 15.18
N LEU A 38 18.08 19.04 16.39
CA LEU A 38 16.71 18.95 16.90
C LEU A 38 16.68 19.65 18.25
N ASP A 39 16.06 20.83 18.32
CA ASP A 39 15.92 21.61 19.54
C ASP A 39 14.46 21.66 19.99
N VAL A 40 14.20 21.07 21.15
CA VAL A 40 12.86 20.92 21.71
C VAL A 40 12.58 21.92 22.82
N ALA A 41 13.53 22.78 23.18
CA ALA A 41 13.45 23.64 24.36
C ALA A 41 12.22 24.56 24.32
N ALA A 42 12.01 25.27 23.21
CA ALA A 42 10.90 26.21 23.04
C ALA A 42 9.50 25.54 23.08
N ALA A 43 9.41 24.22 22.84
CA ALA A 43 8.16 23.50 22.98
C ALA A 43 7.69 23.44 24.45
N TYR A 44 8.61 23.40 25.41
CA TYR A 44 8.28 23.35 26.84
C TYR A 44 7.79 24.70 27.41
N ASP A 45 8.03 25.80 26.70
CA ASP A 45 7.48 27.12 27.05
C ASP A 45 5.98 27.25 26.69
N VAL A 46 5.44 26.33 25.89
CA VAL A 46 4.03 26.31 25.51
C VAL A 46 3.19 25.72 26.65
N PRO A 47 2.23 26.47 27.22
CA PRO A 47 1.39 25.96 28.31
C PRO A 47 0.64 24.69 27.92
N GLY A 48 0.71 23.69 28.79
CA GLY A 48 0.07 22.38 28.59
C GLY A 48 0.90 21.39 27.78
N VAL A 49 2.12 21.72 27.32
CA VAL A 49 3.07 20.73 26.84
C VAL A 49 3.67 20.00 28.04
N VAL A 50 3.68 18.66 27.98
CA VAL A 50 4.13 17.79 29.07
C VAL A 50 5.47 17.15 28.77
N ARG A 51 5.67 16.66 27.55
CA ARG A 51 6.91 16.01 27.13
C ARG A 51 7.06 16.04 25.61
N VAL A 52 8.30 16.12 25.12
CA VAL A 52 8.65 15.83 23.73
C VAL A 52 9.38 14.50 23.69
N LEU A 53 8.91 13.57 22.86
CA LEU A 53 9.49 12.25 22.64
C LEU A 53 10.46 12.31 21.47
N THR A 54 11.68 11.81 21.69
CA THR A 54 12.78 11.78 20.73
C THR A 54 13.42 10.38 20.70
N ALA A 55 14.36 10.16 19.78
CA ALA A 55 15.13 8.92 19.74
C ALA A 55 15.84 8.59 21.07
N ALA A 56 16.25 9.61 21.85
CA ALA A 56 16.92 9.42 23.13
C ALA A 56 16.01 8.89 24.24
N ASP A 57 14.69 8.98 24.04
CA ASP A 57 13.70 8.47 24.98
C ASP A 57 13.40 6.97 24.79
N VAL A 58 13.85 6.36 23.69
CA VAL A 58 13.59 4.95 23.36
C VAL A 58 14.50 4.04 24.19
N PRO A 59 13.96 3.24 25.14
CA PRO A 59 14.78 2.36 25.97
C PRO A 59 15.20 1.06 25.27
N GLY A 60 14.46 0.62 24.25
CA GLY A 60 14.74 -0.58 23.46
C GLY A 60 15.31 -0.25 22.08
N VAL A 61 14.62 -0.71 21.04
CA VAL A 61 15.03 -0.52 19.63
C VAL A 61 14.26 0.63 19.00
N ASN A 62 14.94 1.62 18.45
CA ASN A 62 14.35 2.75 17.73
C ASN A 62 13.93 2.34 16.30
N ASP A 63 13.01 1.39 16.16
CA ASP A 63 12.53 0.89 14.88
C ASP A 63 11.08 0.38 15.00
N ALA A 64 10.28 0.65 13.99
CA ALA A 64 8.86 0.29 13.87
C ALA A 64 8.58 -0.67 12.71
N GLY A 65 9.60 -1.10 11.97
CA GLY A 65 9.51 -1.95 10.80
C GLY A 65 9.94 -3.39 11.10
N ILE A 66 9.34 -4.34 10.38
CA ILE A 66 9.71 -5.77 10.49
C ILE A 66 11.03 -6.10 9.80
N LYS A 67 11.54 -5.20 8.95
CA LYS A 67 12.82 -5.38 8.23
C LYS A 67 13.95 -4.56 8.85
N HIS A 68 13.72 -3.91 10.00
CA HIS A 68 14.67 -3.03 10.66
C HIS A 68 15.15 -1.86 9.77
N ASP A 69 14.21 -1.32 9.00
CA ASP A 69 14.41 -0.27 8.00
C ASP A 69 13.48 0.94 8.23
N GLU A 70 12.75 0.99 9.35
CA GLU A 70 11.79 2.05 9.66
C GLU A 70 12.02 2.61 11.07
N PRO A 71 13.04 3.48 11.27
CA PRO A 71 13.25 4.14 12.55
C PRO A 71 12.01 4.87 13.07
N LEU A 72 11.64 4.61 14.34
CA LEU A 72 10.51 5.28 14.99
C LEU A 72 10.73 6.80 15.09
N PHE A 73 11.98 7.19 15.36
CA PHE A 73 12.47 8.57 15.31
C PHE A 73 13.67 8.65 14.34
N PRO A 74 13.48 9.13 13.11
CA PRO A 74 14.50 9.12 12.08
C PRO A 74 15.58 10.19 12.30
N SER A 75 16.84 9.82 12.01
CA SER A 75 17.93 10.81 11.82
C SER A 75 18.05 11.32 10.39
N GLU A 76 17.36 10.65 9.45
CA GLU A 76 17.27 10.99 8.04
C GLU A 76 15.80 10.95 7.61
N VAL A 77 15.30 12.09 7.14
CA VAL A 77 13.96 12.27 6.60
C VAL A 77 13.91 11.66 5.22
N MET A 78 12.89 10.86 4.93
CA MET A 78 12.77 10.08 3.69
C MET A 78 11.47 10.35 2.93
N TYR A 79 10.61 11.22 3.45
CA TYR A 79 9.42 11.73 2.78
C TYR A 79 8.89 13.00 3.47
N VAL A 80 8.11 13.79 2.74
CA VAL A 80 7.45 14.97 3.30
C VAL A 80 6.44 14.55 4.36
N GLY A 81 6.59 15.05 5.58
CA GLY A 81 5.77 14.68 6.72
C GLY A 81 6.37 13.59 7.61
N HIS A 82 7.58 13.10 7.33
CA HIS A 82 8.27 12.15 8.22
C HIS A 82 8.43 12.78 9.60
N ALA A 83 7.85 12.15 10.62
CA ALA A 83 7.84 12.70 11.98
C ALA A 83 9.21 12.51 12.64
N VAL A 84 9.92 13.60 12.92
CA VAL A 84 11.26 13.55 13.55
C VAL A 84 11.19 13.41 15.08
N CYS A 85 10.11 13.90 15.68
CA CYS A 85 9.79 13.76 17.10
C CYS A 85 8.28 13.94 17.32
N TRP A 86 7.81 13.68 18.54
CA TRP A 86 6.40 13.76 18.91
C TRP A 86 6.20 14.57 20.19
N VAL A 87 5.29 15.54 20.18
CA VAL A 87 4.97 16.36 21.34
C VAL A 87 3.72 15.81 22.03
N LEU A 88 3.79 15.64 23.34
CA LEU A 88 2.70 15.26 24.23
C LEU A 88 2.17 16.51 24.94
N GLY A 89 0.89 16.82 24.73
CA GLY A 89 0.22 17.93 25.41
C GLY A 89 -1.06 17.49 26.13
N GLU A 90 -1.47 18.24 27.14
CA GLU A 90 -2.71 18.03 27.88
C GLU A 90 -3.96 18.24 27.02
N THR A 91 -3.80 18.99 25.93
CA THR A 91 -4.82 19.15 24.89
C THR A 91 -4.16 18.96 23.53
N LEU A 92 -4.97 18.61 22.52
CA LEU A 92 -4.51 18.56 21.13
C LEU A 92 -3.89 19.89 20.68
N GLU A 93 -4.46 21.02 21.10
CA GLU A 93 -3.97 22.33 20.72
C GLU A 93 -2.63 22.67 21.38
N ALA A 94 -2.44 22.30 22.65
CA ALA A 94 -1.13 22.44 23.31
C ALA A 94 -0.05 21.60 22.61
N ALA A 95 -0.37 20.34 22.27
CA ALA A 95 0.54 19.48 21.53
C ALA A 95 0.90 20.04 20.13
N ARG A 96 -0.09 20.58 19.41
CA ARG A 96 0.10 21.20 18.09
C ARG A 96 0.97 22.47 18.17
N ARG A 97 0.72 23.33 19.15
CA ARG A 97 1.50 24.55 19.37
C ARG A 97 2.94 24.22 19.81
N GLY A 98 3.10 23.23 20.69
CA GLY A 98 4.42 22.73 21.08
C GLY A 98 5.18 22.17 19.89
N ALA A 99 4.53 21.35 19.04
CA ALA A 99 5.13 20.82 17.83
C ALA A 99 5.59 21.92 16.86
N ALA A 100 4.84 23.01 16.75
CA ALA A 100 5.22 24.17 15.93
C ALA A 100 6.36 25.01 16.52
N ALA A 101 6.66 24.86 17.81
CA ALA A 101 7.75 25.56 18.49
C ALA A 101 9.07 24.76 18.51
N VAL A 102 9.05 23.48 18.11
CA VAL A 102 10.27 22.68 17.95
C VAL A 102 11.06 23.22 16.76
N GLU A 103 12.35 23.47 16.95
CA GLU A 103 13.26 23.91 15.89
C GLU A 103 14.04 22.70 15.36
N VAL A 104 14.08 22.54 14.05
CA VAL A 104 14.78 21.43 13.40
C VAL A 104 15.60 21.97 12.23
N ASP A 105 16.91 21.71 12.25
CA ASP A 105 17.81 22.09 11.18
C ASP A 105 18.07 20.88 10.27
N TYR A 106 17.89 21.08 8.96
CA TYR A 106 18.00 20.05 7.95
C TYR A 106 19.14 20.33 6.98
N ASP A 107 19.81 19.26 6.56
CA ASP A 107 20.71 19.25 5.41
C ASP A 107 20.02 18.50 4.27
N GLU A 108 19.40 19.26 3.36
CA GLU A 108 18.60 18.73 2.24
C GLU A 108 19.44 17.88 1.29
N ARG A 109 18.85 16.77 0.83
CA ARG A 109 19.50 15.79 -0.04
C ARG A 109 18.71 15.59 -1.34
N PRO A 110 19.37 15.16 -2.43
CA PRO A 110 18.67 14.81 -3.67
C PRO A 110 17.62 13.71 -3.42
N SER A 111 16.42 13.89 -3.96
CA SER A 111 15.32 12.93 -3.80
C SER A 111 14.86 12.37 -5.15
N LEU A 112 14.31 11.15 -5.09
CA LEU A 112 13.70 10.41 -6.20
C LEU A 112 12.22 10.25 -5.86
N LEU A 113 11.31 10.80 -6.65
CA LEU A 113 9.88 10.88 -6.33
C LEU A 113 9.02 9.98 -7.23
N THR A 114 9.48 9.70 -8.44
CA THR A 114 8.80 8.87 -9.43
C THR A 114 9.48 7.51 -9.57
N VAL A 115 8.73 6.51 -10.08
CA VAL A 115 9.28 5.18 -10.33
C VAL A 115 10.30 5.25 -11.46
N GLU A 116 10.06 6.10 -12.45
CA GLU A 116 10.93 6.36 -13.58
C GLU A 116 12.28 6.96 -13.16
N GLU A 117 12.29 7.93 -12.23
CA GLU A 117 13.52 8.45 -11.61
C GLU A 117 14.30 7.35 -10.89
N ALA A 118 13.61 6.50 -10.12
CA ALA A 118 14.24 5.38 -9.42
C ALA A 118 14.80 4.33 -10.40
N ILE A 119 14.10 4.03 -11.50
CA ILE A 119 14.59 3.15 -12.56
C ILE A 119 15.86 3.74 -13.20
N ALA A 120 15.85 5.04 -13.54
CA ALA A 120 17.00 5.71 -14.16
C ALA A 120 18.22 5.76 -13.23
N ALA A 121 18.00 5.87 -11.92
CA ALA A 121 19.05 5.87 -10.90
C ALA A 121 19.45 4.46 -10.42
N GLU A 122 18.85 3.39 -10.97
CA GLU A 122 18.96 2.01 -10.48
C GLU A 122 18.69 1.83 -8.97
N SER A 123 17.83 2.68 -8.41
CA SER A 123 17.46 2.69 -7.00
C SER A 123 16.33 1.70 -6.74
N PHE A 124 16.71 0.51 -6.27
CA PHE A 124 15.78 -0.58 -5.97
C PHE A 124 16.08 -1.17 -4.59
N GLN A 125 15.06 -1.74 -3.96
CA GLN A 125 15.13 -2.38 -2.65
C GLN A 125 14.50 -3.79 -2.69
N GLY A 126 14.84 -4.62 -1.69
CA GLY A 126 14.25 -5.95 -1.51
C GLY A 126 14.59 -6.96 -2.61
N ALA A 127 13.81 -8.04 -2.66
CA ALA A 127 14.00 -9.11 -3.65
C ALA A 127 13.67 -8.66 -5.10
N ARG A 128 14.36 -9.28 -6.07
CA ARG A 128 14.11 -9.12 -7.53
C ARG A 128 13.63 -10.45 -8.14
N PRO A 129 12.40 -10.89 -7.82
CA PRO A 129 11.89 -12.17 -8.29
C PRO A 129 11.75 -12.20 -9.82
N THR A 130 11.88 -13.39 -10.40
CA THR A 130 11.60 -13.65 -11.81
C THR A 130 10.66 -14.84 -11.91
N MET A 131 9.61 -14.70 -12.71
CA MET A 131 8.63 -15.75 -12.99
C MET A 131 8.76 -16.18 -14.44
N THR A 132 8.91 -17.48 -14.68
CA THR A 132 9.17 -18.03 -16.02
C THR A 132 8.32 -19.25 -16.33
N ARG A 133 7.88 -19.37 -17.58
CA ARG A 133 7.34 -20.60 -18.16
C ARG A 133 7.78 -20.68 -19.62
N GLY A 134 8.24 -21.83 -20.08
CA GLY A 134 8.67 -22.02 -21.46
C GLY A 134 9.83 -21.11 -21.88
N ASP A 135 9.85 -20.68 -23.14
CA ASP A 135 10.88 -19.82 -23.73
C ASP A 135 10.26 -18.58 -24.40
N ALA A 136 10.25 -17.45 -23.68
CA ALA A 136 9.62 -16.21 -24.15
C ALA A 136 10.28 -15.67 -25.43
N ALA A 137 11.60 -15.81 -25.56
CA ALA A 137 12.32 -15.33 -26.75
C ALA A 137 11.93 -16.13 -27.99
N ALA A 138 11.89 -17.46 -27.88
CA ALA A 138 11.41 -18.33 -28.97
C ALA A 138 9.93 -18.08 -29.29
N GLY A 139 9.10 -17.77 -28.29
CA GLY A 139 7.69 -17.45 -28.47
C GLY A 139 7.43 -16.11 -29.15
N LEU A 140 8.23 -15.09 -28.85
CA LEU A 140 8.19 -13.83 -29.58
C LEU A 140 8.68 -14.00 -31.03
N ALA A 141 9.71 -14.82 -31.27
CA ALA A 141 10.25 -15.04 -32.61
C ALA A 141 9.27 -15.75 -33.57
N ARG A 142 8.37 -16.59 -33.05
CA ARG A 142 7.34 -17.29 -33.85
C ARG A 142 5.99 -16.56 -33.91
N ALA A 143 5.86 -15.43 -33.24
CA ALA A 143 4.63 -14.64 -33.22
C ALA A 143 4.37 -14.04 -34.61
N ALA A 144 3.10 -14.02 -35.02
CA ALA A 144 2.69 -13.31 -36.24
C ALA A 144 2.69 -11.80 -36.02
N TYR A 145 2.36 -11.38 -34.79
CA TYR A 145 2.34 -9.98 -34.37
C TYR A 145 3.08 -9.84 -33.05
N VAL A 146 3.91 -8.80 -32.95
CA VAL A 146 4.62 -8.44 -31.72
C VAL A 146 4.33 -6.98 -31.41
N PHE A 147 3.89 -6.72 -30.18
CA PHE A 147 3.65 -5.38 -29.68
C PHE A 147 4.51 -5.12 -28.45
N GLU A 148 4.91 -3.86 -28.28
CA GLU A 148 5.68 -3.39 -27.13
C GLU A 148 4.98 -2.17 -26.53
N GLY A 149 5.11 -1.99 -25.22
CA GLY A 149 4.49 -0.85 -24.57
C GLY A 149 4.85 -0.70 -23.11
N VAL A 150 4.33 0.40 -22.57
CA VAL A 150 4.44 0.76 -21.15
C VAL A 150 3.04 0.98 -20.59
N THR A 151 2.81 0.44 -19.39
CA THR A 151 1.60 0.63 -18.60
C THR A 151 1.98 1.17 -17.23
N THR A 152 1.49 2.37 -16.91
CA THR A 152 1.71 3.02 -15.62
C THR A 152 0.41 3.08 -14.83
N MET A 153 0.50 2.86 -13.52
CA MET A 153 -0.64 2.85 -12.61
C MET A 153 -0.28 3.68 -11.37
N ALA A 154 -1.11 4.66 -11.04
CA ALA A 154 -0.93 5.45 -9.82
C ALA A 154 -1.30 4.63 -8.56
N GLY A 155 -0.77 5.06 -7.42
CA GLY A 155 -1.18 4.56 -6.12
C GLY A 155 -2.61 4.96 -5.75
N GLN A 156 -3.09 4.47 -4.60
CA GLN A 156 -4.46 4.68 -4.13
C GLN A 156 -4.49 4.77 -2.60
N GLU A 157 -5.11 5.83 -2.08
CA GLU A 157 -5.37 6.06 -0.65
C GLU A 157 -6.51 5.16 -0.14
N HIS A 158 -6.34 4.56 1.05
CA HIS A 158 -7.34 3.65 1.63
C HIS A 158 -8.61 4.37 2.02
N PHE A 159 -8.45 5.57 2.58
CA PHE A 159 -9.55 6.44 2.99
C PHE A 159 -10.56 5.74 3.93
N TYR A 160 -10.10 4.85 4.80
CA TYR A 160 -10.90 4.35 5.91
C TYR A 160 -11.41 5.53 6.75
N LEU A 161 -12.67 5.52 7.16
CA LEU A 161 -13.31 6.71 7.76
C LEU A 161 -12.72 7.04 9.14
N GLU A 162 -12.41 6.03 9.94
CA GLU A 162 -11.63 6.20 11.17
C GLU A 162 -10.14 6.21 10.82
N THR A 163 -9.46 7.36 10.98
CA THR A 163 -8.00 7.48 10.82
C THR A 163 -7.22 6.58 11.80
N HIS A 164 -5.91 6.46 11.61
CA HIS A 164 -5.07 5.77 12.59
C HIS A 164 -5.24 6.36 14.00
N CYS A 165 -5.46 5.46 14.96
CA CYS A 165 -5.66 5.82 16.35
C CYS A 165 -5.14 4.73 17.28
N ALA A 166 -4.39 5.15 18.31
CA ALA A 166 -3.94 4.32 19.41
C ALA A 166 -4.14 5.07 20.74
N LEU A 167 -4.48 4.32 21.78
CA LEU A 167 -4.57 4.79 23.16
C LEU A 167 -3.81 3.81 24.03
N ALA A 168 -2.73 4.27 24.64
CA ALA A 168 -1.91 3.46 25.53
C ALA A 168 -2.07 3.89 26.99
N THR A 169 -2.00 2.92 27.89
CA THR A 169 -1.98 3.10 29.35
C THR A 169 -0.98 2.15 29.97
N VAL A 170 -0.41 2.55 31.11
CA VAL A 170 0.46 1.70 31.93
C VAL A 170 -0.17 1.54 33.31
N ASP A 171 -0.22 0.30 33.82
CA ASP A 171 -0.76 0.01 35.14
C ASP A 171 0.31 0.13 36.26
N GLU A 172 -0.10 -0.06 37.52
CA GLU A 172 0.78 0.02 38.69
C GLU A 172 1.91 -1.03 38.67
N GLY A 173 1.72 -2.13 37.95
CA GLY A 173 2.71 -3.19 37.78
C GLY A 173 3.65 -2.96 36.58
N GLY A 174 3.48 -1.86 35.85
CA GLY A 174 4.25 -1.55 34.66
C GLY A 174 3.79 -2.29 33.40
N GLN A 175 2.62 -2.94 33.42
CA GLN A 175 2.05 -3.58 32.23
C GLN A 175 1.51 -2.52 31.27
N VAL A 176 1.86 -2.66 30.00
CA VAL A 176 1.46 -1.74 28.94
C VAL A 176 0.23 -2.29 28.25
N PHE A 177 -0.83 -1.50 28.22
CA PHE A 177 -2.07 -1.85 27.53
C PHE A 177 -2.33 -0.84 26.41
N VAL A 178 -2.52 -1.33 25.18
CA VAL A 178 -2.75 -0.50 24.00
C VAL A 178 -4.06 -0.88 23.32
N GLN A 179 -4.98 0.07 23.27
CA GLN A 179 -6.13 0.02 22.36
C GLN A 179 -5.69 0.60 21.02
N SER A 180 -5.71 -0.19 19.96
CA SER A 180 -5.23 0.24 18.63
C SER A 180 -6.24 -0.09 17.54
N SER A 181 -6.45 0.87 16.64
CA SER A 181 -7.15 0.64 15.38
C SER A 181 -6.19 -0.07 14.42
N THR A 182 -6.07 -1.40 14.56
CA THR A 182 -5.10 -2.25 13.84
C THR A 182 -5.73 -3.56 13.36
N GLN A 183 -5.30 -4.03 12.19
CA GLN A 183 -5.62 -5.37 11.68
C GLN A 183 -4.69 -6.45 12.25
N HIS A 184 -3.56 -6.06 12.84
CA HIS A 184 -2.53 -6.99 13.29
C HIS A 184 -2.08 -6.69 14.73
N PRO A 185 -2.89 -7.05 15.75
CA PRO A 185 -2.57 -6.77 17.14
C PRO A 185 -1.30 -7.48 17.64
N THR A 186 -0.96 -8.66 17.09
CA THR A 186 0.26 -9.40 17.44
C THR A 186 1.51 -8.61 17.06
N GLU A 187 1.63 -8.18 15.80
CA GLU A 187 2.77 -7.38 15.35
C GLU A 187 2.83 -6.02 16.07
N THR A 188 1.67 -5.41 16.34
CA THR A 188 1.60 -4.21 17.18
C THR A 188 2.22 -4.45 18.56
N GLN A 189 1.96 -5.60 19.18
CA GLN A 189 2.50 -5.98 20.48
C GLN A 189 4.01 -6.15 20.42
N GLU A 190 4.51 -6.84 19.40
CA GLU A 190 5.94 -7.09 19.20
C GLU A 190 6.71 -5.77 19.00
N ILE A 191 6.23 -4.88 18.13
CA ILE A 191 6.86 -3.57 17.91
C ILE A 191 6.84 -2.70 19.16
N VAL A 192 5.71 -2.64 19.89
CA VAL A 192 5.63 -1.89 21.16
C VAL A 192 6.62 -2.46 22.18
N ALA A 193 6.71 -3.79 22.31
CA ALA A 193 7.63 -4.46 23.22
C ALA A 193 9.10 -4.18 22.85
N HIS A 194 9.45 -4.23 21.56
CA HIS A 194 10.79 -3.93 21.06
C HIS A 194 11.20 -2.49 21.33
N VAL A 195 10.33 -1.51 21.06
CA VAL A 195 10.60 -0.09 21.32
C VAL A 195 10.80 0.16 22.82
N LEU A 196 9.99 -0.48 23.66
CA LEU A 196 10.07 -0.33 25.11
C LEU A 196 11.17 -1.17 25.78
N GLY A 197 11.82 -2.08 25.06
CA GLY A 197 12.84 -2.97 25.62
C GLY A 197 12.29 -3.94 26.67
N VAL A 198 11.03 -4.32 26.56
CA VAL A 198 10.33 -5.24 27.49
C VAL A 198 9.96 -6.54 26.77
N PRO A 199 9.75 -7.66 27.50
CA PRO A 199 9.25 -8.88 26.88
C PRO A 199 7.79 -8.72 26.41
N SER A 200 7.40 -9.39 25.32
CA SER A 200 6.05 -9.23 24.72
C SER A 200 4.90 -9.51 25.69
N HIS A 201 5.09 -10.39 26.68
CA HIS A 201 4.06 -10.67 27.70
C HIS A 201 3.77 -9.48 28.63
N ALA A 202 4.63 -8.45 28.66
CA ALA A 202 4.43 -7.21 29.40
C ALA A 202 3.57 -6.18 28.63
N VAL A 203 3.19 -6.51 27.39
CA VAL A 203 2.41 -5.66 26.50
C VAL A 203 1.14 -6.42 26.10
N THR A 204 -0.02 -5.78 26.21
CA THR A 204 -1.29 -6.30 25.68
C THR A 204 -1.87 -5.32 24.69
N VAL A 205 -2.15 -5.79 23.47
CA VAL A 205 -2.81 -4.98 22.44
C VAL A 205 -4.22 -5.50 22.20
N GLN A 206 -5.18 -4.59 22.19
CA GLN A 206 -6.57 -4.88 21.86
C GLN A 206 -7.04 -4.00 20.70
N CYS A 207 -7.67 -4.64 19.71
CA CYS A 207 -8.48 -3.95 18.72
C CYS A 207 -9.96 -4.20 19.01
N LEU A 208 -10.69 -3.17 19.43
CA LEU A 208 -12.13 -3.28 19.70
C LEU A 208 -12.93 -3.49 18.40
N ARG A 209 -12.69 -2.61 17.43
CA ARG A 209 -13.24 -2.59 16.06
C ARG A 209 -12.53 -1.48 15.28
N MET A 210 -12.65 -1.50 13.96
CA MET A 210 -12.08 -0.46 13.08
C MET A 210 -13.15 0.18 12.21
N GLY A 211 -13.09 1.50 12.02
CA GLY A 211 -13.88 2.25 11.04
C GLY A 211 -13.31 2.16 9.62
N GLY A 212 -13.02 0.93 9.18
CA GLY A 212 -12.29 0.62 7.96
C GLY A 212 -10.79 0.42 8.19
N GLY A 213 -10.17 -0.37 7.31
CA GLY A 213 -8.72 -0.66 7.32
C GLY A 213 -8.18 -0.94 5.93
N PHE A 214 -8.81 -1.87 5.20
CA PHE A 214 -8.52 -2.14 3.77
C PHE A 214 -7.06 -2.50 3.44
N GLY A 215 -6.29 -2.96 4.43
CA GLY A 215 -4.85 -3.23 4.34
C GLY A 215 -3.99 -2.12 4.97
N GLY A 216 -4.44 -0.87 4.95
CA GLY A 216 -3.65 0.26 5.48
C GLY A 216 -3.43 0.22 6.99
N LYS A 217 -4.17 -0.64 7.71
CA LYS A 217 -4.00 -0.88 9.15
C LYS A 217 -3.32 -2.22 9.45
N GLU A 218 -2.65 -2.83 8.48
CA GLU A 218 -1.97 -4.12 8.63
C GLU A 218 -0.53 -3.98 9.18
N MET A 219 0.22 -2.96 8.74
CA MET A 219 1.59 -2.70 9.19
C MET A 219 1.79 -1.28 9.74
N GLN A 220 1.22 -0.28 9.07
CA GLN A 220 1.38 1.13 9.41
C GLN A 220 0.96 1.58 10.83
N PRO A 221 0.02 0.94 11.58
CA PRO A 221 -0.36 1.43 12.90
C PRO A 221 0.68 1.15 14.00
N HIS A 222 1.68 0.27 13.76
CA HIS A 222 2.54 -0.25 14.82
C HIS A 222 3.44 0.81 15.45
N GLY A 223 4.13 1.61 14.62
CA GLY A 223 4.94 2.74 15.11
C GLY A 223 4.09 3.77 15.87
N LEU A 224 2.87 4.05 15.41
CA LEU A 224 1.96 4.98 16.09
C LEU A 224 1.54 4.47 17.48
N ALA A 225 1.26 3.17 17.59
CA ALA A 225 0.99 2.52 18.86
C ALA A 225 2.23 2.56 19.79
N ALA A 226 3.43 2.36 19.24
CA ALA A 226 4.68 2.45 20.00
C ALA A 226 4.96 3.86 20.52
N VAL A 227 4.69 4.92 19.76
CA VAL A 227 4.79 6.30 20.25
C VAL A 227 3.83 6.55 21.41
N ALA A 228 2.57 6.10 21.30
CA ALA A 228 1.61 6.24 22.38
C ALA A 228 2.07 5.47 23.64
N ALA A 229 2.53 4.23 23.48
CA ALA A 229 3.03 3.40 24.57
C ALA A 229 4.26 4.02 25.25
N LEU A 230 5.25 4.48 24.47
CA LEU A 230 6.43 5.17 24.96
C LEU A 230 6.08 6.41 25.78
N GLY A 231 5.18 7.24 25.25
CA GLY A 231 4.69 8.41 25.97
C GLY A 231 4.00 8.03 27.28
N SER A 232 3.21 6.95 27.28
CA SER A 232 2.50 6.50 28.48
C SER A 232 3.45 5.99 29.55
N THR A 233 4.44 5.18 29.16
CA THR A 233 5.49 4.67 30.07
C THR A 233 6.31 5.80 30.69
N LEU A 234 6.67 6.83 29.93
CA LEU A 234 7.53 7.91 30.40
C LEU A 234 6.81 8.97 31.25
N THR A 235 5.48 9.05 31.15
CA THR A 235 4.70 10.07 31.86
C THR A 235 3.80 9.49 32.95
N GLY A 236 3.57 8.18 32.95
CA GLY A 236 2.58 7.52 33.81
C GLY A 236 1.13 7.92 33.50
N ARG A 237 0.89 8.66 32.40
CA ARG A 237 -0.44 9.12 31.99
C ARG A 237 -0.90 8.35 30.75
N PRO A 238 -2.22 8.14 30.56
CA PRO A 238 -2.75 7.65 29.30
C PRO A 238 -2.33 8.55 28.13
N VAL A 239 -1.84 7.98 27.04
CA VAL A 239 -1.47 8.75 25.83
C VAL A 239 -2.31 8.29 24.65
N ARG A 240 -2.97 9.26 24.02
CA ARG A 240 -3.70 9.11 22.78
C ARG A 240 -2.90 9.65 21.62
N LEU A 241 -2.74 8.83 20.58
CA LEU A 241 -2.32 9.26 19.26
C LEU A 241 -3.47 9.05 18.30
N ARG A 242 -3.95 10.14 17.69
CA ARG A 242 -4.94 10.09 16.61
C ARG A 242 -4.51 11.03 15.51
N LEU A 243 -4.32 10.50 14.31
CA LEU A 243 -4.00 11.32 13.15
C LEU A 243 -5.24 12.08 12.68
N SER A 244 -5.06 13.35 12.30
CA SER A 244 -6.01 14.04 11.44
C SER A 244 -6.01 13.43 10.05
N ARG A 245 -7.05 13.66 9.23
CA ARG A 245 -7.09 13.13 7.85
C ARG A 245 -5.88 13.56 7.02
N GLN A 246 -5.43 14.81 7.18
CA GLN A 246 -4.27 15.30 6.43
C GLN A 246 -2.99 14.57 6.85
N GLN A 247 -2.77 14.39 8.16
CA GLN A 247 -1.63 13.62 8.66
C GLN A 247 -1.69 12.17 8.21
N ASP A 248 -2.85 11.53 8.30
CA ASP A 248 -3.08 10.15 7.88
C ASP A 248 -2.67 9.94 6.41
N ILE A 249 -3.18 10.76 5.48
CA ILE A 249 -2.80 10.70 4.06
C ILE A 249 -1.31 11.01 3.83
N THR A 250 -0.72 11.91 4.63
CA THR A 250 0.66 12.37 4.42
C THR A 250 1.69 11.37 4.98
N MET A 251 1.37 10.73 6.09
CA MET A 251 2.33 9.95 6.88
C MET A 251 2.24 8.44 6.64
N THR A 252 1.12 7.94 6.10
CA THR A 252 0.94 6.49 5.93
C THR A 252 1.12 6.04 4.49
N GLY A 253 1.51 4.77 4.39
CA GLY A 253 1.57 4.00 3.16
C GLY A 253 0.21 3.81 2.52
N LYS A 254 0.22 3.73 1.19
CA LYS A 254 -0.97 3.55 0.35
C LYS A 254 -0.76 2.35 -0.56
N ARG A 255 -1.64 2.15 -1.56
CA ARG A 255 -1.40 1.17 -2.62
C ARG A 255 -0.17 1.56 -3.45
N HIS A 256 0.72 0.60 -3.72
CA HIS A 256 1.82 0.73 -4.66
C HIS A 256 1.36 1.14 -6.06
N GLY A 257 1.96 2.21 -6.59
CA GLY A 257 1.97 2.48 -8.02
C GLY A 257 2.85 1.46 -8.75
N PHE A 258 2.58 1.24 -10.04
CA PHE A 258 3.34 0.29 -10.87
C PHE A 258 3.75 0.94 -12.19
N HIS A 259 4.97 0.67 -12.62
CA HIS A 259 5.48 0.93 -13.96
C HIS A 259 5.84 -0.42 -14.60
N ALA A 260 5.09 -0.80 -15.63
CA ALA A 260 5.26 -2.07 -16.34
C ALA A 260 5.72 -1.83 -17.77
N THR A 261 6.89 -2.36 -18.13
CA THR A 261 7.34 -2.46 -19.53
C THR A 261 7.05 -3.86 -20.03
N TRP A 262 6.49 -4.00 -21.22
CA TRP A 262 6.10 -5.31 -21.75
C TRP A 262 6.31 -5.42 -23.26
N LYS A 263 6.51 -6.67 -23.68
CA LYS A 263 6.56 -7.13 -25.05
C LYS A 263 5.72 -8.40 -25.16
N VAL A 264 4.81 -8.45 -26.10
CA VAL A 264 3.82 -9.52 -26.22
C VAL A 264 3.71 -10.02 -27.65
N GLY A 265 3.60 -11.32 -27.82
CA GLY A 265 3.41 -11.97 -29.10
C GLY A 265 2.00 -12.55 -29.25
N PHE A 266 1.42 -12.41 -30.44
CA PHE A 266 0.15 -13.02 -30.84
C PHE A 266 0.31 -13.83 -32.14
N ASP A 267 -0.48 -14.89 -32.27
CA ASP A 267 -0.69 -15.57 -33.56
C ASP A 267 -1.77 -14.86 -34.41
N ASN A 268 -2.07 -15.40 -35.60
CA ASN A 268 -3.09 -14.86 -36.51
C ASN A 268 -4.53 -14.96 -35.95
N ASP A 269 -4.76 -15.81 -34.96
CA ASP A 269 -6.05 -15.97 -34.28
C ASP A 269 -6.14 -15.10 -33.01
N GLY A 270 -5.14 -14.28 -32.70
CA GLY A 270 -5.10 -13.50 -31.48
C GLY A 270 -4.92 -14.34 -30.21
N ARG A 271 -4.32 -15.53 -30.32
CA ARG A 271 -3.82 -16.27 -29.14
C ARG A 271 -2.44 -15.78 -28.75
N PHE A 272 -2.17 -15.74 -27.45
CA PHE A 272 -0.85 -15.42 -26.95
C PHE A 272 0.17 -16.48 -27.37
N THR A 273 1.33 -16.02 -27.82
CA THR A 273 2.50 -16.89 -28.07
C THR A 273 3.54 -16.71 -26.97
N ALA A 274 3.79 -15.46 -26.56
CA ALA A 274 4.70 -15.13 -25.47
C ALA A 274 4.36 -13.81 -24.78
N LEU A 275 4.81 -13.67 -23.53
CA LEU A 275 4.87 -12.41 -22.78
C LEU A 275 6.24 -12.24 -22.12
N GLU A 276 6.91 -11.15 -22.43
CA GLU A 276 8.07 -10.66 -21.69
C GLU A 276 7.70 -9.35 -20.99
N ALA A 277 7.90 -9.23 -19.69
CA ALA A 277 7.56 -8.02 -18.96
C ALA A 277 8.48 -7.74 -17.77
N THR A 278 8.58 -6.48 -17.37
CA THR A 278 9.16 -6.06 -16.09
C THR A 278 8.14 -5.23 -15.33
N LEU A 279 7.74 -5.70 -14.15
CA LEU A 279 6.89 -4.97 -13.22
C LEU A 279 7.77 -4.27 -12.18
N THR A 280 7.76 -2.95 -12.17
CA THR A 280 8.42 -2.15 -11.13
C THR A 280 7.36 -1.50 -10.25
N SER A 281 7.28 -1.93 -8.99
CA SER A 281 6.38 -1.33 -8.00
C SER A 281 7.06 -0.18 -7.27
N ASP A 282 6.32 0.88 -6.98
CA ASP A 282 6.75 1.97 -6.12
C ASP A 282 6.69 1.55 -4.64
N GLY A 283 7.84 1.23 -4.05
CA GLY A 283 7.91 0.77 -2.65
C GLY A 283 7.85 1.91 -1.63
N GLY A 284 8.16 3.14 -2.02
CA GLY A 284 8.49 4.20 -1.06
C GLY A 284 9.89 4.03 -0.49
N TRP A 285 10.12 4.57 0.70
CA TRP A 285 11.48 4.65 1.26
C TRP A 285 11.97 3.38 1.97
N SER A 286 11.05 2.59 2.54
CA SER A 286 11.29 1.30 3.21
C SER A 286 10.50 0.18 2.53
N LEU A 287 10.66 -1.06 3.00
CA LEU A 287 10.06 -2.23 2.35
C LEU A 287 8.61 -2.48 2.75
N ASP A 288 8.23 -2.33 4.02
CA ASP A 288 6.90 -2.72 4.55
C ASP A 288 6.47 -4.09 3.95
N LEU A 289 5.33 -4.14 3.24
CA LEU A 289 4.77 -5.31 2.57
C LEU A 289 5.02 -5.30 1.05
N SER A 290 5.99 -4.55 0.55
CA SER A 290 6.29 -4.42 -0.88
C SER A 290 6.68 -5.75 -1.54
N GLU A 291 7.48 -6.58 -0.88
CA GLU A 291 7.89 -7.89 -1.42
C GLU A 291 6.71 -8.85 -1.67
N PRO A 292 5.81 -9.10 -0.69
CA PRO A 292 4.66 -9.96 -0.93
C PRO A 292 3.63 -9.30 -1.87
N VAL A 293 3.51 -7.97 -1.92
CA VAL A 293 2.67 -7.26 -2.91
C VAL A 293 3.17 -7.49 -4.34
N LEU A 294 4.47 -7.30 -4.59
CA LEU A 294 5.08 -7.54 -5.90
C LEU A 294 4.95 -9.02 -6.30
N SER A 295 5.20 -9.94 -5.36
CA SER A 295 5.04 -11.38 -5.60
C SER A 295 3.62 -11.73 -6.02
N ARG A 296 2.61 -11.15 -5.35
CA ARG A 296 1.21 -11.35 -5.74
C ARG A 296 0.90 -10.71 -7.09
N ALA A 297 1.45 -9.55 -7.44
CA ALA A 297 1.28 -8.96 -8.77
C ALA A 297 1.83 -9.88 -9.87
N LEU A 298 3.01 -10.47 -9.67
CA LEU A 298 3.57 -11.47 -10.60
C LEU A 298 2.64 -12.67 -10.77
N CYS A 299 2.09 -13.22 -9.68
CA CYS A 299 1.18 -14.37 -9.75
C CYS A 299 -0.19 -14.06 -10.41
N HIS A 300 -0.51 -12.80 -10.70
CA HIS A 300 -1.80 -12.43 -11.32
C HIS A 300 -1.62 -11.65 -12.64
N ILE A 301 -0.39 -11.51 -13.15
CA ILE A 301 -0.14 -10.89 -14.46
C ILE A 301 -0.77 -11.71 -15.61
N ASP A 302 -1.01 -13.00 -15.42
CA ASP A 302 -1.70 -13.86 -16.36
C ASP A 302 -3.22 -13.64 -16.37
N ASN A 303 -3.78 -13.07 -15.28
CA ASN A 303 -5.21 -13.02 -15.00
C ASN A 303 -5.89 -14.36 -15.37
N ALA A 304 -6.86 -14.35 -16.28
CA ALA A 304 -7.60 -15.54 -16.67
C ALA A 304 -7.01 -16.24 -17.92
N TYR A 305 -5.81 -15.84 -18.36
CA TYR A 305 -5.29 -16.19 -19.68
C TYR A 305 -4.13 -17.19 -19.65
N TRP A 306 -4.21 -18.18 -20.53
CA TRP A 306 -3.09 -19.05 -20.85
C TRP A 306 -2.10 -18.34 -21.77
N ILE A 307 -0.85 -18.22 -21.34
CA ILE A 307 0.24 -17.64 -22.11
C ILE A 307 1.35 -18.69 -22.22
N PRO A 308 1.59 -19.33 -23.38
CA PRO A 308 2.49 -20.47 -23.46
C PRO A 308 3.89 -20.18 -22.91
N ASP A 309 4.52 -19.10 -23.37
CA ASP A 309 5.84 -18.68 -22.89
C ASP A 309 5.78 -17.35 -22.15
N VAL A 310 6.38 -17.29 -20.96
CA VAL A 310 6.32 -16.15 -20.05
C VAL A 310 7.69 -15.92 -19.43
N LEU A 311 8.13 -14.67 -19.45
CA LEU A 311 9.27 -14.16 -18.67
C LEU A 311 8.86 -12.85 -18.03
N VAL A 312 8.70 -12.82 -16.71
CA VAL A 312 8.32 -11.61 -15.98
C VAL A 312 9.28 -11.34 -14.85
N HIS A 313 9.93 -10.18 -14.88
CA HIS A 313 10.79 -9.69 -13.81
C HIS A 313 10.01 -8.77 -12.87
N GLY A 314 10.24 -8.90 -11.57
CA GLY A 314 9.73 -8.00 -10.54
C GLY A 314 10.85 -7.16 -9.93
N ARG A 315 10.59 -5.87 -9.69
CA ARG A 315 11.48 -4.95 -8.97
C ARG A 315 10.67 -4.02 -8.08
N ILE A 316 11.26 -3.58 -6.98
CA ILE A 316 10.67 -2.59 -6.07
C ILE A 316 11.55 -1.35 -6.12
N ALA A 317 11.03 -0.25 -6.65
CA ALA A 317 11.70 1.03 -6.66
C ALA A 317 11.78 1.60 -5.23
N GLN A 318 12.95 2.11 -4.86
CA GLN A 318 13.11 2.89 -3.64
C GLN A 318 12.92 4.37 -3.99
N THR A 319 11.94 5.02 -3.36
CA THR A 319 11.58 6.42 -3.61
C THR A 319 11.45 7.18 -2.30
N HIS A 320 11.55 8.50 -2.35
CA HIS A 320 11.45 9.38 -1.19
C HIS A 320 10.00 9.79 -0.94
N LYS A 321 9.16 8.77 -0.75
CA LYS A 321 7.72 8.84 -0.44
C LYS A 321 7.43 7.89 0.72
N THR A 322 6.25 8.00 1.32
CA THR A 322 5.82 7.06 2.34
C THR A 322 5.97 5.62 1.86
N SER A 323 6.36 4.73 2.78
CA SER A 323 6.46 3.30 2.49
C SER A 323 5.10 2.78 2.08
N GLN A 324 4.97 2.26 0.86
CA GLN A 324 3.68 1.78 0.37
C GLN A 324 3.37 0.43 1.01
N THR A 325 2.09 0.17 1.27
CA THR A 325 1.65 -0.95 2.11
C THR A 325 0.52 -1.74 1.46
N ALA A 326 -0.01 -2.72 2.19
CA ALA A 326 -1.16 -3.50 1.81
C ALA A 326 -2.35 -2.61 1.44
N PHE A 327 -2.98 -2.88 0.30
CA PHE A 327 -4.32 -2.40 -0.03
C PHE A 327 -5.11 -3.60 -0.56
N ARG A 328 -6.41 -3.71 -0.23
CA ARG A 328 -7.35 -4.70 -0.82
C ARG A 328 -7.00 -5.07 -2.28
N GLY A 329 -6.72 -6.36 -2.48
CA GLY A 329 -6.23 -6.94 -3.74
C GLY A 329 -4.72 -7.24 -3.72
N PHE A 330 -3.94 -6.43 -3.02
CA PHE A 330 -2.56 -6.70 -2.61
C PHE A 330 -1.64 -7.00 -3.80
N GLY A 331 -1.53 -6.08 -4.76
CA GLY A 331 -0.74 -6.28 -5.99
C GLY A 331 -1.47 -7.01 -7.12
N GLY A 332 -2.47 -7.85 -6.78
CA GLY A 332 -3.29 -8.55 -7.78
C GLY A 332 -3.95 -7.63 -8.82
N PRO A 333 -4.63 -6.54 -8.41
CA PRO A 333 -5.21 -5.58 -9.36
C PRO A 333 -4.19 -4.98 -10.33
N GLN A 334 -2.99 -4.66 -9.83
CA GLN A 334 -1.93 -4.09 -10.65
C GLN A 334 -1.39 -5.12 -11.66
N GLY A 335 -1.15 -6.37 -11.24
CA GLY A 335 -0.76 -7.45 -12.14
C GLY A 335 -1.79 -7.69 -13.25
N MET A 336 -3.06 -7.85 -12.88
CA MET A 336 -4.14 -8.11 -13.85
C MET A 336 -4.37 -6.94 -14.81
N LEU A 337 -4.22 -5.70 -14.36
CA LEU A 337 -4.43 -4.54 -15.22
C LEU A 337 -3.40 -4.48 -16.36
N VAL A 338 -2.17 -5.00 -16.17
CA VAL A 338 -1.16 -5.06 -17.24
C VAL A 338 -1.67 -5.88 -18.42
N ILE A 339 -2.11 -7.11 -18.18
CA ILE A 339 -2.57 -7.98 -19.27
C ILE A 339 -3.88 -7.50 -19.89
N GLU A 340 -4.76 -6.86 -19.10
CA GLU A 340 -5.99 -6.26 -19.61
C GLU A 340 -5.73 -5.04 -20.49
N ASP A 341 -4.76 -4.20 -20.13
CA ASP A 341 -4.31 -3.07 -20.94
C ASP A 341 -3.63 -3.55 -22.22
N ILE A 342 -2.80 -4.60 -22.15
CA ILE A 342 -2.23 -5.28 -23.32
C ILE A 342 -3.34 -5.71 -24.28
N ILE A 343 -4.33 -6.48 -23.80
CA ILE A 343 -5.43 -6.95 -24.66
C ILE A 343 -6.24 -5.77 -25.20
N GLY A 344 -6.52 -4.76 -24.37
CA GLY A 344 -7.25 -3.56 -24.75
C GLY A 344 -6.58 -2.78 -25.88
N ARG A 345 -5.25 -2.69 -25.89
CA ARG A 345 -4.47 -2.00 -26.92
C ARG A 345 -4.20 -2.86 -28.16
N CYS A 346 -3.93 -4.15 -27.98
CA CYS A 346 -3.50 -5.02 -29.08
C CYS A 346 -4.69 -5.56 -29.89
N ALA A 347 -5.83 -5.87 -29.27
CA ALA A 347 -6.96 -6.46 -30.00
C ALA A 347 -7.48 -5.57 -31.15
N PRO A 348 -7.65 -4.23 -30.99
CA PRO A 348 -7.98 -3.35 -32.11
C PRO A 348 -6.93 -3.33 -33.22
N ALA A 349 -5.64 -3.39 -32.87
CA ALA A 349 -4.54 -3.42 -33.84
C ALA A 349 -4.50 -4.74 -34.64
N LEU A 350 -4.99 -5.83 -34.04
CA LEU A 350 -5.20 -7.13 -34.70
C LEU A 350 -6.49 -7.17 -35.54
N GLY A 351 -7.35 -6.13 -35.47
CA GLY A 351 -8.67 -6.14 -36.09
C GLY A 351 -9.66 -7.12 -35.44
N LEU A 352 -9.45 -7.48 -34.16
CA LEU A 352 -10.26 -8.44 -33.43
C LEU A 352 -11.07 -7.75 -32.31
N ASP A 353 -12.24 -8.30 -32.00
CA ASP A 353 -12.99 -7.90 -30.80
C ASP A 353 -12.18 -8.29 -29.55
N PRO A 354 -11.87 -7.34 -28.63
CA PRO A 354 -11.21 -7.65 -27.37
C PRO A 354 -11.91 -8.75 -26.56
N ALA A 355 -13.24 -8.86 -26.60
CA ALA A 355 -13.97 -9.93 -25.91
C ALA A 355 -13.66 -11.32 -26.49
N LEU A 356 -13.47 -11.40 -27.80
CA LEU A 356 -13.08 -12.63 -28.50
C LEU A 356 -11.65 -13.03 -28.15
N VAL A 357 -10.72 -12.07 -28.16
CA VAL A 357 -9.31 -12.30 -27.77
C VAL A 357 -9.23 -12.83 -26.34
N ARG A 358 -9.95 -12.22 -25.40
CA ARG A 358 -10.03 -12.71 -24.01
C ARG A 358 -10.48 -14.15 -23.94
N ARG A 359 -11.65 -14.45 -24.53
CA ARG A 359 -12.25 -15.78 -24.46
C ARG A 359 -11.39 -16.87 -25.13
N ARG A 360 -10.71 -16.55 -26.22
CA ARG A 360 -9.80 -17.47 -26.92
C ARG A 360 -8.61 -17.91 -26.08
N ASN A 361 -8.21 -17.05 -25.13
CA ASN A 361 -7.03 -17.27 -24.30
C ASN A 361 -7.37 -17.77 -22.90
N PHE A 362 -8.63 -18.07 -22.55
CA PHE A 362 -8.95 -18.60 -21.22
C PHE A 362 -8.21 -19.89 -20.91
N TYR A 363 -7.84 -20.06 -19.63
CA TYR A 363 -7.37 -21.34 -19.12
C TYR A 363 -8.35 -22.47 -19.46
N VAL A 364 -7.81 -23.65 -19.77
CA VAL A 364 -8.56 -24.91 -19.95
C VAL A 364 -8.00 -26.00 -19.04
N GLU A 365 -8.73 -27.13 -18.97
CA GLU A 365 -8.38 -28.25 -18.08
C GLU A 365 -6.93 -28.73 -18.29
N GLY A 366 -6.23 -28.99 -17.19
CA GLY A 366 -4.84 -29.45 -17.19
C GLY A 366 -3.77 -28.35 -17.34
N GLN A 367 -4.15 -27.09 -17.60
CA GLN A 367 -3.19 -25.98 -17.71
C GLN A 367 -2.77 -25.43 -16.34
N ALA A 368 -1.49 -25.09 -16.21
CA ALA A 368 -0.88 -24.59 -14.97
C ALA A 368 -0.32 -23.18 -15.11
N THR A 369 -0.70 -22.31 -14.18
CA THR A 369 -0.24 -20.91 -14.06
C THR A 369 1.29 -20.76 -14.23
N PRO A 370 1.81 -19.56 -14.52
CA PRO A 370 3.24 -19.42 -14.82
C PRO A 370 4.15 -19.84 -13.65
N TYR A 371 3.60 -19.93 -12.44
CA TYR A 371 4.26 -20.43 -11.23
C TYR A 371 3.93 -21.90 -10.90
N GLY A 372 3.43 -22.67 -11.86
CA GLY A 372 3.28 -24.13 -11.79
C GLY A 372 2.01 -24.65 -11.11
N GLN A 373 1.13 -23.78 -10.60
CA GLN A 373 -0.14 -24.22 -10.00
C GLN A 373 -1.17 -24.54 -11.09
N VAL A 374 -1.67 -25.78 -11.12
CA VAL A 374 -2.77 -26.21 -12.00
C VAL A 374 -4.04 -25.42 -11.69
N VAL A 375 -4.66 -24.82 -12.72
CA VAL A 375 -5.94 -24.12 -12.60
C VAL A 375 -7.05 -25.15 -12.55
N ARG A 376 -7.69 -25.28 -11.38
CA ARG A 376 -8.81 -26.20 -11.18
C ARG A 376 -10.13 -25.55 -11.55
N HIS A 377 -11.05 -26.35 -12.07
CA HIS A 377 -12.40 -25.92 -12.45
C HIS A 377 -12.44 -24.75 -13.47
N PRO A 378 -11.61 -24.75 -14.54
CA PRO A 378 -11.58 -23.66 -15.50
C PRO A 378 -12.92 -23.47 -16.24
N GLU A 379 -13.79 -24.48 -16.27
CA GLU A 379 -15.16 -24.38 -16.80
C GLU A 379 -16.01 -23.31 -16.10
N ARG A 380 -15.71 -22.99 -14.82
CA ARG A 380 -16.43 -21.96 -14.07
C ARG A 380 -16.18 -20.55 -14.59
N LEU A 381 -14.97 -20.30 -15.08
CA LEU A 381 -14.61 -19.02 -15.72
C LEU A 381 -15.47 -18.80 -16.96
N VAL A 382 -15.59 -19.84 -17.81
CA VAL A 382 -16.42 -19.81 -19.02
C VAL A 382 -17.89 -19.65 -18.66
N ALA A 383 -18.39 -20.40 -17.68
CA ALA A 383 -19.77 -20.31 -17.24
C ALA A 383 -20.13 -18.90 -16.72
N ALA A 384 -19.26 -18.30 -15.90
CA ALA A 384 -19.45 -16.95 -15.38
C ALA A 384 -19.43 -15.91 -16.51
N TRP A 385 -18.49 -16.04 -17.45
CA TRP A 385 -18.43 -15.19 -18.63
C TRP A 385 -19.72 -15.27 -19.46
N ASP A 386 -20.13 -16.49 -19.84
CA ASP A 386 -21.29 -16.72 -20.70
C ASP A 386 -22.60 -16.24 -20.01
N GLN A 387 -22.72 -16.45 -18.68
CA GLN A 387 -23.84 -15.94 -17.90
C GLN A 387 -23.92 -14.42 -17.92
N VAL A 388 -22.79 -13.72 -17.71
CA VAL A 388 -22.75 -12.25 -17.74
C VAL A 388 -23.06 -11.76 -19.15
N THR A 389 -22.42 -12.29 -20.19
CA THR A 389 -22.65 -11.82 -21.57
C THR A 389 -24.09 -12.01 -22.03
N THR A 390 -24.74 -13.10 -21.58
CA THR A 390 -26.13 -13.39 -21.92
C THR A 390 -27.09 -12.51 -21.13
N SER A 391 -26.94 -12.44 -19.80
CA SER A 391 -27.88 -11.70 -18.93
C SER A 391 -27.89 -10.20 -19.21
N VAL A 392 -26.75 -9.62 -19.62
CA VAL A 392 -26.66 -8.20 -19.96
C VAL A 392 -26.96 -7.90 -21.43
N GLY A 393 -27.20 -8.93 -22.26
CA GLY A 393 -27.43 -8.78 -23.70
C GLY A 393 -26.25 -8.08 -24.42
N LEU A 394 -25.03 -8.56 -24.19
CA LEU A 394 -23.79 -7.86 -24.59
C LEU A 394 -23.80 -7.44 -26.07
N SER A 395 -24.17 -8.35 -26.98
CA SER A 395 -24.19 -8.09 -28.42
C SER A 395 -25.20 -7.01 -28.82
N ALA A 396 -26.39 -7.02 -28.23
CA ALA A 396 -27.42 -6.01 -28.50
C ALA A 396 -26.96 -4.62 -28.04
N ARG A 397 -26.40 -4.54 -26.82
CA ARG A 397 -25.85 -3.29 -26.28
C ARG A 397 -24.66 -2.76 -27.09
N ARG A 398 -23.84 -3.65 -27.68
CA ARG A 398 -22.76 -3.25 -28.58
C ARG A 398 -23.32 -2.54 -29.82
N ALA A 399 -24.30 -3.15 -30.49
CA ALA A 399 -24.93 -2.56 -31.67
C ALA A 399 -25.59 -1.20 -31.37
N GLU A 400 -26.26 -1.07 -30.22
CA GLU A 400 -26.82 0.21 -29.77
C GLU A 400 -25.75 1.29 -29.54
N ILE A 401 -24.61 0.90 -28.95
CA ILE A 401 -23.48 1.80 -28.73
C ILE A 401 -22.85 2.23 -30.05
N ASP A 402 -22.71 1.33 -31.01
CA ASP A 402 -22.16 1.65 -32.33
C ASP A 402 -23.06 2.64 -33.08
N ALA A 403 -24.38 2.42 -33.06
CA ALA A 403 -25.35 3.35 -33.62
C ALA A 403 -25.31 4.71 -32.91
N PHE A 404 -25.22 4.73 -31.57
CA PHE A 404 -25.08 5.96 -30.80
C PHE A 404 -23.80 6.71 -31.18
N ASN A 405 -22.66 6.01 -31.24
CA ASN A 405 -21.36 6.59 -31.55
C ASN A 405 -21.28 7.11 -32.98
N ALA A 406 -21.98 6.50 -33.95
CA ALA A 406 -22.08 7.02 -35.30
C ALA A 406 -22.89 8.31 -35.38
N ALA A 407 -23.98 8.42 -34.60
CA ALA A 407 -24.87 9.57 -34.60
C ALA A 407 -24.36 10.77 -33.78
N HIS A 408 -23.46 10.56 -32.81
CA HIS A 408 -23.00 11.61 -31.88
C HIS A 408 -21.50 11.91 -32.08
N PRO A 409 -21.13 13.01 -32.75
CA PRO A 409 -19.74 13.32 -33.04
C PRO A 409 -18.91 13.63 -31.79
N HIS A 410 -19.51 14.26 -30.78
CA HIS A 410 -18.79 14.78 -29.59
C HIS A 410 -19.03 13.98 -28.30
N THR A 411 -19.88 12.96 -28.34
CA THR A 411 -20.19 12.13 -27.17
C THR A 411 -20.12 10.67 -27.58
N LYS A 412 -19.29 9.88 -26.90
CA LYS A 412 -19.13 8.45 -27.18
C LYS A 412 -19.49 7.62 -25.96
N ARG A 413 -19.96 6.39 -26.21
CA ARG A 413 -20.18 5.35 -25.20
C ARG A 413 -19.18 4.23 -25.42
N GLY A 414 -18.72 3.65 -24.32
CA GLY A 414 -17.85 2.48 -24.29
C GLY A 414 -18.47 1.34 -23.50
N LEU A 415 -18.12 0.12 -23.85
CA LEU A 415 -18.54 -1.09 -23.16
C LEU A 415 -17.37 -2.07 -23.14
N ALA A 416 -17.04 -2.56 -21.95
CA ALA A 416 -15.98 -3.53 -21.72
C ALA A 416 -16.50 -4.65 -20.81
N ILE A 417 -15.92 -5.83 -20.99
CA ILE A 417 -16.10 -6.99 -20.14
C ILE A 417 -14.73 -7.63 -19.91
N THR A 418 -14.47 -8.00 -18.66
CA THR A 418 -13.15 -8.43 -18.18
C THR A 418 -13.33 -9.60 -17.22
N PRO A 419 -12.59 -10.71 -17.39
CA PRO A 419 -12.59 -11.81 -16.44
C PRO A 419 -11.73 -11.49 -15.22
N VAL A 420 -11.87 -12.29 -14.16
CA VAL A 420 -10.96 -12.29 -13.02
C VAL A 420 -10.75 -13.72 -12.54
N LYS A 421 -9.50 -14.12 -12.28
CA LYS A 421 -9.14 -15.39 -11.63
C LYS A 421 -8.68 -15.13 -10.21
#